data_AF-A0A0F9NZI5-F1
#
_entry.id   AF-A0A0F9NZI5-F1
#
_cell.length_a   1.000
_cell.length_b   1.000
_cell.length_c   1.000
_cell.angle_alpha   90.00
_cell.angle_beta   90.00
_cell.angle_gamma   90.00
#
_symmetry.space_group_name_H-M   'P 1'
#
loop_
_entity.id
_entity.type
_entity.pdbx_description
1 polymer ?
#
loop_
_entity_poly.entity_id
_entity_poly.type
_entity_poly.pdbx_seq_one_letter_code
_entity_poly.pdbx_strand_id
1 'polypeptide(L)'
;MAAKKYKLDVFRVLKHTDKKDIHFFSKLTEEEKKAYQPLVVARWLSGTKDIRQIVFLNELVNRFTFAIPNHKELLYKLMTICTTGKPRKYFWNKTQSKRSSSTPTVASVISEYFGYNSSKAIDALPMLSNADILSCAEQLGRQKEEITKIKKELKTR
;
A
#
# COMPACT_ATOMS: atom_id res chain seq x y z
N MET A 1 14.79 -22.66 11.29
CA MET A 1 15.15 -21.29 10.82
C MET A 1 15.17 -20.37 12.03
N ALA A 2 16.31 -19.76 12.36
CA ALA A 2 16.38 -18.81 13.46
C ALA A 2 15.50 -17.59 13.15
N ALA A 3 14.55 -17.27 14.03
CA ALA A 3 13.65 -16.13 13.85
C ALA A 3 14.47 -14.83 13.81
N LYS A 4 14.29 -14.02 12.76
CA LYS A 4 14.96 -12.73 12.61
C LYS A 4 14.58 -11.83 13.79
N LYS A 5 15.53 -11.56 14.69
CA LYS A 5 15.29 -10.73 15.88
C LYS A 5 15.26 -9.26 15.46
N TYR A 6 14.06 -8.69 15.38
CA TYR A 6 13.89 -7.25 15.12
C TYR A 6 14.30 -6.44 16.35
N LYS A 7 14.89 -5.26 16.13
CA LYS A 7 15.33 -4.35 17.20
C LYS A 7 14.17 -3.86 18.07
N LEU A 8 12.99 -3.68 17.47
CA LEU A 8 11.74 -3.36 18.17
C LEU A 8 10.61 -4.18 17.53
N ASP A 9 9.92 -4.97 18.35
CA ASP A 9 8.74 -5.70 17.92
C ASP A 9 7.53 -4.77 17.82
N VAL A 10 6.93 -4.68 16.63
CA VAL A 10 5.73 -3.86 16.39
C VAL A 10 4.55 -4.33 17.23
N PHE A 11 4.41 -5.62 17.52
CA PHE A 11 3.28 -6.12 18.31
C PHE A 11 3.41 -5.73 19.79
N ARG A 12 4.64 -5.61 20.31
CA ARG A 12 4.89 -4.98 21.61
C ARG A 12 4.41 -3.54 21.62
N VAL A 13 4.76 -2.75 20.59
CA VAL A 13 4.29 -1.36 20.46
C VAL A 13 2.76 -1.30 20.46
N LEU A 14 2.09 -2.05 19.58
CA LEU A 14 0.62 -2.05 19.46
C LEU A 14 -0.07 -2.41 20.77
N LYS A 15 0.45 -3.39 21.52
CA LYS A 15 -0.07 -3.79 22.83
C LYS A 15 0.00 -2.65 23.85
N HIS A 16 1.10 -1.90 23.89
CA HIS A 16 1.24 -0.75 24.77
C HIS A 16 0.38 0.44 24.31
N THR A 17 0.23 0.65 22.99
CA THR A 17 -0.67 1.67 22.42
C THR A 17 -2.14 1.38 22.78
N ASP A 18 -2.58 0.13 22.67
CA ASP A 18 -3.93 -0.29 23.07
C ASP A 18 -4.16 -0.09 24.56
N LYS A 19 -3.13 -0.27 25.40
CA LYS A 19 -3.20 -0.03 26.86
C LYS A 19 -3.10 1.44 27.26
N LYS A 20 -3.02 2.37 26.30
CA LYS A 20 -2.84 3.81 26.55
C LYS A 20 -1.57 4.14 27.34
N ASP A 21 -0.52 3.32 27.23
CA ASP A 21 0.74 3.54 27.95
C ASP A 21 1.56 4.67 27.31
N ILE A 22 1.26 5.93 27.66
CA ILE A 22 1.92 7.12 27.12
C ILE A 22 3.43 7.19 27.40
N HIS A 23 3.92 6.44 28.40
CA HIS A 23 5.32 6.46 28.82
C HIS A 23 6.15 5.35 28.19
N PHE A 24 5.54 4.42 27.45
CA PHE A 24 6.24 3.32 26.80
C PHE A 24 7.38 3.81 25.91
N PHE A 25 7.15 4.83 25.09
CA PHE A 25 8.15 5.34 24.16
C PHE A 25 9.38 5.91 24.86
N SER A 26 9.18 6.63 25.97
CA SER A 26 10.27 7.22 26.75
C SER A 26 11.18 6.16 27.39
N LYS A 27 10.65 4.95 27.63
CA LYS A 27 11.38 3.79 28.18
C LYS A 27 12.14 2.98 27.13
N LEU A 28 11.98 3.28 25.84
CA LEU A 28 12.69 2.59 24.77
C LEU A 28 14.17 2.97 24.77
N THR A 29 15.03 2.03 24.39
CA THR A 29 16.44 2.33 24.12
C THR A 29 16.59 3.23 22.90
N GLU A 30 17.73 3.90 22.75
CA GLU A 30 18.00 4.73 21.56
C GLU A 30 17.95 3.91 20.25
N GLU A 31 18.34 2.64 20.31
CA GLU A 31 18.25 1.72 19.18
C GLU A 31 16.80 1.37 18.83
N GLU A 32 15.96 1.14 19.85
CA GLU A 32 14.52 0.89 19.68
C GLU A 32 13.80 2.14 19.15
N LYS A 33 14.13 3.33 19.65
CA LYS A 33 13.58 4.61 19.16
C LYS A 33 13.96 4.86 17.69
N LYS A 34 15.19 4.51 17.29
CA LYS A 34 15.62 4.55 15.88
C LYS A 34 14.82 3.55 15.04
N ALA A 35 14.61 2.34 15.55
CA ALA A 35 13.85 1.29 14.87
C ALA A 35 12.34 1.58 14.78
N TYR A 36 11.79 2.41 15.66
CA TYR A 36 10.37 2.80 15.62
C TYR A 36 10.03 3.56 14.33
N GLN A 37 9.02 3.06 13.60
CA GLN A 37 8.52 3.64 12.36
C GLN A 37 7.05 4.05 12.53
N PRO A 38 6.74 5.35 12.74
CA PRO A 38 5.38 5.80 13.01
C PRO A 38 4.38 5.37 11.93
N LEU A 39 4.77 5.47 10.66
CA LEU A 39 3.93 5.08 9.52
C LEU A 39 3.51 3.61 9.57
N VAL A 40 4.43 2.71 9.94
CA VAL A 40 4.16 1.27 10.03
C VAL A 40 3.19 0.99 11.18
N VAL A 41 3.39 1.64 12.32
CA VAL A 41 2.50 1.48 13.49
C VAL A 41 1.10 2.02 13.18
N ALA A 42 0.99 3.22 12.61
CA ALA A 42 -0.30 3.79 12.19
C ALA A 42 -1.03 2.87 11.19
N ARG A 43 -0.30 2.27 10.24
CA ARG A 43 -0.87 1.35 9.27
C ARG A 43 -1.42 0.08 9.93
N TRP A 44 -0.70 -0.49 10.90
CA TRP A 44 -1.23 -1.60 11.71
C TRP A 44 -2.48 -1.18 12.50
N LEU A 45 -2.46 -0.02 13.14
CA LEU A 45 -3.60 0.50 13.92
C LEU A 45 -4.85 0.75 13.05
N SER A 46 -4.68 1.07 11.77
CA SER A 46 -5.79 1.19 10.81
C SER A 46 -6.45 -0.15 10.47
N GLY A 47 -5.78 -1.27 10.77
CA GLY A 47 -6.24 -2.63 10.53
C GLY A 47 -7.26 -3.13 11.54
N THR A 48 -8.32 -2.37 11.77
CA THR A 48 -9.36 -2.66 12.77
C THR A 48 -10.76 -2.42 12.19
N LYS A 49 -11.80 -2.97 12.84
CA LYS A 49 -13.21 -2.72 12.48
C LYS A 49 -13.80 -1.49 13.18
N ASP A 50 -13.03 -0.88 14.06
CA ASP A 50 -13.44 0.25 14.87
C ASP A 50 -13.31 1.56 14.08
N ILE A 51 -14.47 2.06 13.63
CA ILE A 51 -14.59 3.26 12.80
C ILE A 51 -14.02 4.48 13.51
N ARG A 52 -14.27 4.64 14.83
CA ARG A 52 -13.78 5.77 15.60
C ARG A 52 -12.26 5.84 15.59
N GLN A 53 -11.60 4.69 15.81
CA GLN A 53 -10.15 4.62 15.78
C GLN A 53 -9.59 5.01 14.40
N ILE A 54 -10.21 4.55 13.30
CA ILE A 54 -9.80 4.90 11.94
C ILE A 54 -9.93 6.41 11.69
N VAL A 55 -11.08 7.00 12.05
CA VAL A 55 -11.31 8.44 11.90
C VAL A 55 -10.27 9.23 12.71
N PHE A 56 -10.02 8.83 13.96
CA PHE A 56 -9.06 9.51 14.81
C PHE A 56 -7.63 9.39 14.29
N LEU A 57 -7.24 8.22 13.75
CA LEU A 57 -5.94 8.06 13.10
C LEU A 57 -5.79 8.99 11.89
N ASN A 58 -6.84 9.14 11.09
CA ASN A 58 -6.83 10.04 9.94
C ASN A 58 -6.68 11.51 10.35
N GLU A 59 -7.46 11.97 11.33
CA GLU A 59 -7.47 13.37 11.75
C GLU A 59 -6.25 13.77 12.60
N LEU A 60 -5.85 12.89 13.54
CA LEU A 60 -4.85 13.23 14.57
C LEU A 60 -3.46 12.71 14.27
N VAL A 61 -3.30 11.71 13.40
CA VAL A 61 -2.00 11.08 13.14
C VAL A 61 -1.57 11.26 11.69
N ASN A 62 -2.40 10.87 10.72
CA ASN A 62 -2.01 10.87 9.31
C ASN A 62 -1.66 12.27 8.78
N ARG A 63 -2.31 13.33 9.27
CA ARG A 63 -1.95 14.73 8.97
C ARG A 63 -0.50 15.06 9.33
N PHE A 64 0.03 14.44 10.37
CA PHE A 64 1.31 14.80 10.97
C PHE A 64 2.42 13.77 10.70
N THR A 65 2.08 12.54 10.29
CA THR A 65 3.04 11.45 10.06
C THR A 65 4.21 11.85 9.15
N PHE A 66 3.96 12.69 8.14
CA PHE A 66 5.00 13.19 7.22
C PHE A 66 5.46 14.63 7.54
N ALA A 67 4.68 15.39 8.31
CA ALA A 67 5.04 16.76 8.68
C ALA A 67 6.05 16.81 9.83
N ILE A 68 5.98 15.87 10.77
CA ILE A 68 6.84 15.83 11.96
C ILE A 68 7.50 14.45 12.15
N PRO A 69 8.24 13.94 11.15
CA PRO A 69 8.80 12.58 11.19
C PRO A 69 9.81 12.38 12.34
N ASN A 70 10.46 13.46 12.79
CA ASN A 70 11.44 13.44 13.86
C ASN A 70 10.80 13.38 15.26
N HIS A 71 9.53 13.77 15.40
CA HIS A 71 8.82 13.78 16.69
C HIS A 71 8.07 12.45 16.93
N LYS A 72 8.81 11.34 16.88
CA LYS A 72 8.27 9.98 17.02
C LYS A 72 7.48 9.75 18.31
N GLU A 73 7.94 10.34 19.42
CA GLU A 73 7.25 10.24 20.71
C GLU A 73 5.88 10.92 20.70
N LEU A 74 5.79 12.10 20.06
CA LEU A 74 4.52 12.81 19.92
C LEU A 74 3.55 12.00 19.07
N LEU A 75 4.01 11.47 17.93
CA LEU A 75 3.22 10.59 17.07
C LEU A 75 2.74 9.34 17.81
N TYR A 76 3.59 8.73 18.65
CA TYR A 76 3.20 7.61 19.50
C TYR A 76 2.08 7.99 20.47
N LYS A 77 2.21 9.12 21.17
CA LYS A 77 1.18 9.61 22.11
C LYS A 77 -0.14 9.94 21.40
N LEU A 78 -0.09 10.52 20.20
CA LEU A 78 -1.29 10.74 19.39
C LEU A 78 -1.96 9.40 19.01
N MET A 79 -1.17 8.40 18.62
CA MET A 79 -1.69 7.05 18.34
C MET A 79 -2.32 6.39 19.58
N THR A 80 -1.78 6.61 20.78
CA THR A 80 -2.42 6.08 21.99
C THR A 80 -3.79 6.72 22.20
N ILE A 81 -3.99 8.00 21.88
CA ILE A 81 -5.30 8.66 21.96
C ILE A 81 -6.31 8.00 21.00
N CYS A 82 -5.88 7.61 19.80
CA CYS A 82 -6.76 7.04 18.77
C CYS A 82 -7.36 5.67 19.14
N THR A 83 -6.69 4.86 19.96
CA THR A 83 -7.19 3.53 20.36
C THR A 83 -8.32 3.62 21.37
N THR A 84 -8.98 2.51 21.74
CA THR A 84 -10.06 2.53 22.75
C THR A 84 -9.64 2.10 24.15
N GLY A 85 -8.37 1.77 24.39
CA GLY A 85 -7.95 1.23 25.69
C GLY A 85 -8.08 -0.29 25.81
N LYS A 86 -8.63 -0.96 24.81
CA LYS A 86 -8.88 -2.42 24.80
C LYS A 86 -7.87 -3.13 23.90
N PRO A 87 -7.18 -4.18 24.39
CA PRO A 87 -6.30 -5.00 23.57
C PRO A 87 -7.06 -5.60 22.39
N ARG A 88 -6.49 -5.53 21.19
CA ARG A 88 -7.09 -6.13 19.99
C ARG A 88 -6.06 -6.77 19.07
N LYS A 89 -6.54 -7.68 18.23
CA LYS A 89 -5.77 -8.22 17.11
C LYS A 89 -5.95 -7.31 15.90
N TYR A 90 -4.83 -6.84 15.35
CA TYR A 90 -4.80 -6.02 14.15
C TYR A 90 -4.55 -6.87 12.92
N PHE A 91 -5.08 -6.44 11.78
CA PHE A 91 -4.80 -7.04 10.48
C PHE A 91 -3.93 -6.11 9.67
N TRP A 92 -2.94 -6.65 8.95
CA TRP A 92 -2.13 -5.81 8.08
C TRP A 92 -2.97 -5.30 6.91
N ASN A 93 -3.23 -3.99 6.88
CA ASN A 93 -3.91 -3.36 5.76
C ASN A 93 -2.94 -3.22 4.58
N LYS A 94 -2.86 -4.25 3.74
CA LYS A 94 -2.01 -4.26 2.54
C LYS A 94 -2.37 -3.08 1.64
N THR A 95 -1.36 -2.42 1.09
CA THR A 95 -1.60 -1.49 -0.01
C THR A 95 -2.18 -2.28 -1.18
N GLN A 96 -3.12 -1.69 -1.91
CA GLN A 96 -3.55 -2.27 -3.18
C GLN A 96 -2.30 -2.40 -4.06
N SER A 97 -2.03 -3.62 -4.55
CA SER A 97 -0.94 -3.81 -5.50
C SER A 97 -1.23 -3.01 -6.76
N LYS A 98 -0.18 -2.57 -7.46
CA LYS A 98 -0.37 -2.00 -8.80
C LYS A 98 -1.19 -2.99 -9.62
N ARG A 99 -2.28 -2.51 -10.20
CA ARG A 99 -3.14 -3.33 -11.05
C ARG A 99 -2.31 -3.80 -12.24
N SER A 100 -2.24 -5.11 -12.41
CA SER A 100 -1.55 -5.77 -13.53
C SER A 100 -2.58 -6.43 -14.43
N SER A 101 -2.39 -6.33 -15.75
CA SER A 101 -3.16 -7.10 -16.72
C SER A 101 -2.63 -8.53 -16.78
N SER A 102 -3.49 -9.50 -17.11
CA SER A 102 -3.06 -10.83 -17.59
C SER A 102 -2.39 -10.73 -18.97
N THR A 103 -2.69 -9.66 -19.71
CA THR A 103 -2.15 -9.34 -21.05
C THR A 103 -1.37 -8.02 -21.01
N PRO A 104 -0.14 -8.03 -20.45
CA PRO A 104 0.64 -6.80 -20.25
C PRO A 104 1.08 -6.16 -21.58
N THR A 105 1.35 -6.95 -22.61
CA THR A 105 1.79 -6.47 -23.93
C THR A 105 0.63 -5.86 -24.70
N VAL A 106 -0.58 -6.40 -24.55
CA VAL A 106 -1.82 -5.80 -25.11
C VAL A 106 -2.14 -4.48 -24.40
N ALA A 107 -2.03 -4.44 -23.07
CA ALA A 107 -2.27 -3.23 -22.29
C ALA A 107 -1.27 -2.11 -22.62
N SER A 108 -0.01 -2.44 -22.93
CA SER A 108 0.99 -1.44 -23.32
C SER A 108 0.69 -0.79 -24.67
N VAL A 109 0.16 -1.55 -25.64
CA VAL A 109 -0.28 -1.01 -26.94
C VAL A 109 -1.40 0.01 -26.74
N ILE A 110 -2.40 -0.30 -25.93
CA ILE A 110 -3.52 0.62 -25.64
C ILE A 110 -3.02 1.84 -24.86
N SER A 111 -2.11 1.63 -23.91
CA SER A 111 -1.48 2.69 -23.13
C SER A 111 -0.74 3.69 -24.02
N GLU A 112 0.04 3.20 -24.99
CA GLU A 112 0.82 4.03 -25.91
C GLU A 112 -0.05 4.70 -26.97
N TYR A 113 -0.99 3.96 -27.57
CA TYR A 113 -1.85 4.48 -28.63
C TYR A 113 -2.82 5.57 -28.13
N PHE A 114 -3.44 5.38 -26.97
CA PHE A 114 -4.41 6.34 -26.40
C PHE A 114 -3.80 7.31 -25.38
N GLY A 115 -2.50 7.20 -25.07
CA GLY A 115 -1.86 7.99 -24.02
C GLY A 115 -2.40 7.71 -22.62
N TYR A 116 -2.92 6.51 -22.38
CA TYR A 116 -3.48 6.11 -21.09
C TYR A 116 -2.40 5.68 -20.10
N ASN A 117 -2.62 5.95 -18.81
CA ASN A 117 -1.87 5.27 -17.77
C ASN A 117 -2.23 3.77 -17.71
N SER A 118 -1.39 2.95 -17.07
CA SER A 118 -1.58 1.49 -17.08
C SER A 118 -2.93 1.04 -16.52
N SER A 119 -3.52 1.74 -15.55
CA SER A 119 -4.85 1.37 -15.03
C SER A 119 -5.94 1.65 -16.04
N LYS A 120 -5.94 2.84 -16.65
CA LYS A 120 -6.93 3.21 -17.68
C LYS A 120 -6.82 2.34 -18.92
N ALA A 121 -5.60 1.94 -19.30
CA ALA A 121 -5.39 0.99 -20.38
C ALA A 121 -6.02 -0.37 -20.07
N ILE A 122 -5.91 -0.86 -18.83
CA ILE A 122 -6.57 -2.09 -18.38
C ILE A 122 -8.11 -1.95 -18.39
N ASP A 123 -8.63 -0.80 -17.99
CA ASP A 123 -10.08 -0.53 -18.01
C ASP A 123 -10.65 -0.43 -19.43
N ALA A 124 -9.83 0.03 -20.39
CA ALA A 124 -10.21 0.15 -21.79
C ALA A 124 -10.13 -1.19 -22.56
N LEU A 125 -9.32 -2.16 -22.11
CA LEU A 125 -9.22 -3.49 -22.73
C LEU A 125 -10.58 -4.10 -23.11
N PRO A 126 -11.56 -4.27 -22.20
CA PRO A 126 -12.85 -4.88 -22.51
C PRO A 126 -13.67 -4.11 -23.54
N MET A 127 -13.41 -2.81 -23.73
CA MET A 127 -14.16 -1.95 -24.65
C MET A 127 -13.67 -2.05 -26.10
N LEU A 128 -12.48 -2.61 -26.32
CA LEU A 128 -11.86 -2.72 -27.65
C LEU A 128 -11.94 -4.16 -28.16
N SER A 129 -12.24 -4.31 -29.46
CA SER A 129 -12.18 -5.62 -30.10
C SER A 129 -10.73 -6.04 -30.33
N ASN A 130 -10.51 -7.34 -30.49
CA ASN A 130 -9.18 -7.87 -30.79
C ASN A 130 -8.65 -7.34 -32.14
N ALA A 131 -9.53 -7.04 -33.09
CA ALA A 131 -9.17 -6.45 -34.38
C ALA A 131 -8.68 -5.00 -34.21
N ASP A 132 -9.38 -4.21 -33.40
CA ASP A 132 -9.01 -2.81 -33.14
C ASP A 132 -7.65 -2.71 -32.47
N ILE A 133 -7.37 -3.61 -31.51
CA ILE A 133 -6.09 -3.61 -30.80
C ILE A 133 -4.94 -4.01 -31.73
N LEU A 134 -5.17 -4.92 -32.68
CA LEU A 134 -4.16 -5.25 -33.70
C LEU A 134 -3.93 -4.08 -34.64
N SER A 135 -4.99 -3.36 -35.06
CA SER A 135 -4.83 -2.15 -35.86
C SER A 135 -4.05 -1.06 -35.11
N CYS A 136 -4.32 -0.87 -33.81
CA CYS A 136 -3.55 0.05 -32.98
C CYS A 136 -2.06 -0.34 -32.94
N ALA A 137 -1.75 -1.63 -32.80
CA ALA A 137 -0.36 -2.11 -32.81
C ALA A 137 0.34 -1.90 -34.15
N GLU A 138 -0.37 -2.08 -35.27
CA GLU A 138 0.15 -1.83 -36.62
C GLU A 138 0.40 -0.33 -36.85
N GLN A 139 -0.51 0.54 -36.40
CA GLN A 139 -0.36 1.99 -36.50
C GLN A 139 0.78 2.54 -35.65
N LEU A 140 1.08 1.91 -34.51
CA LEU A 140 2.28 2.21 -33.70
C LEU A 140 3.59 1.69 -34.31
N GLY A 141 3.54 1.02 -35.47
CA GLY A 141 4.73 0.49 -36.14
C GLY A 141 5.40 -0.66 -35.39
N ARG A 142 4.64 -1.45 -34.61
CA ARG A 142 5.18 -2.60 -33.87
C ARG A 142 5.79 -3.64 -34.80
N GLN A 143 6.88 -4.27 -34.36
CA GLN A 143 7.58 -5.25 -35.16
C GLN A 143 6.79 -6.56 -35.28
N LYS A 144 7.06 -7.36 -36.33
CA LYS A 144 6.36 -8.63 -36.59
C LYS A 144 6.44 -9.62 -35.41
N GLU A 145 7.55 -9.63 -34.69
CA GLU A 145 7.74 -10.46 -33.49
C GLU A 145 6.81 -10.03 -32.34
N GLU A 146 6.62 -8.73 -32.15
CA GLU A 146 5.75 -8.15 -31.13
C GLU A 146 4.27 -8.38 -31.46
N ILE A 147 3.90 -8.22 -32.73
CA ILE A 147 2.55 -8.55 -33.21
C ILE A 147 2.21 -10.02 -32.94
N THR A 148 3.19 -10.92 -33.08
CA THR A 148 2.99 -12.34 -32.77
C THR A 148 2.75 -12.59 -31.29
N LYS A 149 3.45 -11.86 -30.40
CA LYS A 149 3.22 -11.92 -28.94
C LYS A 149 1.85 -11.36 -28.57
N ILE A 150 1.46 -10.22 -29.15
CA ILE A 150 0.12 -9.61 -28.96
C ILE A 150 -0.97 -10.60 -29.39
N LYS A 151 -0.84 -11.26 -30.54
CA LYS A 151 -1.79 -12.28 -31.00
C LYS A 151 -1.90 -13.48 -30.05
N LYS A 152 -0.81 -13.86 -29.38
CA LYS A 152 -0.85 -14.93 -28.36
C LYS A 152 -1.60 -14.47 -27.11
N GLU A 153 -1.32 -13.26 -26.61
CA GLU A 153 -2.02 -12.70 -25.45
C GLU A 153 -3.52 -12.45 -25.71
N LEU A 154 -3.89 -12.02 -26.92
CA LEU A 154 -5.29 -11.82 -27.31
C LEU A 154 -6.10 -13.12 -27.37
N LYS A 155 -5.46 -14.28 -27.53
CA LYS A 155 -6.14 -15.60 -27.47
C LYS A 155 -6.42 -16.07 -26.04
N THR A 156 -5.70 -15.52 -25.07
CA THR A 156 -5.85 -15.84 -23.64
C THR A 156 -6.73 -14.85 -22.88
N ARG A 157 -7.19 -13.80 -23.55
CA ARG A 157 -8.14 -12.80 -23.06
C ARG A 157 -9.55 -13.38 -23.05
#